data_AF-A0A835II72-F1
#
_entry.id   AF-A0A835II72-F1
#
_cell.length_a   1.000
_cell.length_b   1.000
_cell.length_c   1.000
_cell.angle_alpha   90.00
_cell.angle_beta   90.00
_cell.angle_gamma   90.00
#
_symmetry.space_group_name_H-M   'P 1'
#
loop_
_entity.id
_entity.type
_entity.pdbx_description
1 polymer ?
#
loop_
_entity_poly.entity_id
_entity_poly.type
_entity_poly.pdbx_seq_one_letter_code
_entity_poly.pdbx_strand_id
1 'polypeptide(L)'
;MRDKAAACKKHFVGDGGTINDINENNTVANGHEIYNIHMPAYYNSIIKGVSTVMASYSSLNGVKMHVNRAMLTDFFKEALHFRGFVFSDWEGIDRITPTPHSNYTYSIQESINGGVDMVMGQARKQRLISGALTDQEVRFALIEELKMLST
;
A
#
# COMPACT_ATOMS: atom_id res chain seq x y z
N MET A 1 -11.39 11.58 -22.33
CA MET A 1 -10.78 10.24 -22.24
C MET A 1 -11.88 9.24 -22.50
N ARG A 2 -11.82 8.44 -23.57
CA ARG A 2 -12.78 7.35 -23.79
C ARG A 2 -11.98 6.09 -24.12
N ASP A 3 -12.27 5.01 -23.39
CA ASP A 3 -11.77 3.63 -23.51
C ASP A 3 -10.38 3.27 -22.92
N LYS A 4 -9.84 4.03 -21.96
CA LYS A 4 -8.60 3.64 -21.25
C LYS A 4 -8.79 3.65 -19.74
N ALA A 5 -8.41 2.56 -19.08
CA ALA A 5 -8.39 2.42 -17.63
C ALA A 5 -6.95 2.46 -17.11
N ALA A 6 -6.75 3.06 -15.92
CA ALA A 6 -5.46 3.00 -15.24
C ALA A 6 -5.27 1.61 -14.61
N ALA A 7 -4.12 0.99 -14.85
CA ALA A 7 -3.79 -0.31 -14.27
C ALA A 7 -3.19 -0.15 -12.87
N CYS A 8 -3.57 -1.07 -11.97
CA CYS A 8 -3.01 -1.22 -10.63
C CYS A 8 -2.33 -2.59 -10.50
N LYS A 9 -1.03 -2.64 -10.23
CA LYS A 9 -0.32 -3.90 -9.97
C LYS A 9 -0.42 -4.28 -8.50
N LYS A 10 -0.73 -5.53 -8.20
CA LYS A 10 -0.97 -5.99 -6.83
C LYS A 10 -0.60 -7.46 -6.60
N HIS A 11 -0.39 -7.91 -5.35
CA HIS A 11 -0.22 -7.10 -4.14
C HIS A 11 1.27 -7.01 -3.76
N PHE A 12 1.81 -5.79 -3.74
CA PHE A 12 3.24 -5.52 -3.56
C PHE A 12 3.62 -5.61 -2.07
N VAL A 13 4.50 -6.51 -1.65
CA VAL A 13 5.09 -7.64 -2.38
C VAL A 13 5.12 -8.86 -1.44
N GLY A 14 5.27 -10.04 -2.01
CA GLY A 14 5.41 -11.27 -1.23
C GLY A 14 4.10 -11.92 -0.83
N ASP A 15 2.95 -11.39 -1.25
CA ASP A 15 1.62 -11.87 -0.83
C ASP A 15 1.36 -13.36 -1.12
N GLY A 16 1.91 -13.88 -2.22
CA GLY A 16 1.83 -15.31 -2.56
C GLY A 16 2.98 -16.17 -2.02
N GLY A 17 3.83 -15.63 -1.14
CA GLY A 17 4.98 -16.34 -0.55
C GLY A 17 4.85 -16.58 0.94
N THR A 18 3.63 -16.47 1.48
CA THR A 18 3.41 -16.56 2.92
C THR A 18 3.71 -17.95 3.45
N ILE A 19 4.26 -18.01 4.67
CA ILE A 19 4.54 -19.29 5.32
C ILE A 19 3.24 -20.08 5.48
N ASN A 20 3.30 -21.36 5.09
CA ASN A 20 2.20 -22.32 5.13
C ASN A 20 0.98 -21.91 4.29
N ASP A 21 1.17 -21.05 3.27
CA ASP A 21 0.11 -20.56 2.37
C ASP A 21 -1.04 -19.87 3.12
N ILE A 22 -0.76 -19.34 4.32
CA ILE A 22 -1.74 -18.64 5.14
C ILE A 22 -1.89 -17.23 4.56
N ASN A 23 -3.11 -16.90 4.15
CA ASN A 23 -3.43 -15.58 3.61
C ASN A 23 -3.02 -14.45 4.58
N GLU A 24 -2.43 -13.36 4.05
CA GLU A 24 -2.03 -12.14 4.80
C GLU A 24 -0.96 -12.35 5.89
N ASN A 25 -0.35 -13.52 5.93
CA ASN A 25 0.65 -13.89 6.93
C ASN A 25 2.04 -13.33 6.58
N ASN A 26 3.09 -13.89 7.17
CA ASN A 26 4.46 -13.48 6.97
C ASN A 26 5.12 -14.26 5.82
N THR A 27 5.70 -13.54 4.89
CA THR A 27 6.62 -14.03 3.86
C THR A 27 8.04 -13.85 4.39
N VAL A 28 8.76 -14.96 4.54
CA VAL A 28 10.18 -14.94 4.96
C VAL A 28 11.04 -15.23 3.75
N ALA A 29 11.80 -14.22 3.32
CA ALA A 29 12.59 -14.30 2.11
C ALA A 29 13.81 -13.39 2.22
N ASN A 30 14.95 -13.87 1.72
CA ASN A 30 16.15 -13.06 1.58
C ASN A 30 16.05 -12.15 0.33
N GLY A 31 17.03 -11.26 0.14
CA GLY A 31 17.05 -10.35 -1.01
C GLY A 31 17.01 -11.08 -2.36
N HIS A 32 17.72 -12.20 -2.49
CA HIS A 32 17.73 -12.98 -3.74
C HIS A 32 16.34 -13.54 -4.06
N GLU A 33 15.63 -14.08 -3.07
CA GLU A 33 14.25 -14.58 -3.24
C GLU A 33 13.30 -13.43 -3.57
N ILE A 34 13.41 -12.29 -2.89
CA ILE A 34 12.58 -11.12 -3.18
C ILE A 34 12.76 -10.65 -4.62
N TYR A 35 14.01 -10.45 -5.06
CA TYR A 35 14.27 -9.90 -6.39
C TYR A 35 14.02 -10.89 -7.52
N ASN A 36 14.25 -12.18 -7.32
CA ASN A 36 14.14 -13.19 -8.39
C ASN A 36 12.78 -13.89 -8.44
N ILE A 37 12.05 -13.98 -7.32
CA ILE A 37 10.76 -14.69 -7.27
C ILE A 37 9.61 -13.70 -7.22
N HIS A 38 9.65 -12.75 -6.28
CA HIS A 38 8.48 -11.90 -6.00
C HIS A 38 8.43 -10.61 -6.82
N MET A 39 9.58 -10.09 -7.26
CA MET A 39 9.70 -8.83 -7.96
C MET A 39 9.57 -8.82 -9.50
N PRO A 40 9.86 -9.90 -10.26
CA PRO A 40 9.93 -9.81 -11.74
C PRO A 40 8.67 -9.22 -12.39
N ALA A 41 7.49 -9.56 -11.86
CA ALA A 41 6.22 -9.04 -12.38
C ALA A 41 6.03 -7.54 -12.15
N TYR A 42 6.60 -6.98 -11.07
CA TYR A 42 6.51 -5.55 -10.76
C TYR A 42 7.45 -4.73 -11.64
N TYR A 43 8.69 -5.18 -11.84
CA TYR A 43 9.61 -4.58 -12.81
C TYR A 43 9.00 -4.46 -14.20
N ASN A 44 8.44 -5.58 -14.69
CA ASN A 44 7.77 -5.60 -15.98
C ASN A 44 6.57 -4.64 -16.05
N SER A 45 5.86 -4.45 -14.94
CA SER A 45 4.71 -3.54 -14.88
C SER A 45 5.16 -2.07 -14.88
N ILE A 46 6.24 -1.74 -14.16
CA ILE A 46 6.84 -0.41 -14.16
C ILE A 46 7.33 -0.02 -15.55
N ILE A 47 8.07 -0.92 -16.24
CA ILE A 47 8.57 -0.69 -17.61
C ILE A 47 7.40 -0.44 -18.58
N LYS A 48 6.26 -1.10 -18.38
CA LYS A 48 5.04 -0.91 -19.16
C LYS A 48 4.22 0.32 -18.77
N GLY A 49 4.67 1.11 -17.79
CA GLY A 49 4.01 2.34 -17.37
C GLY A 49 2.78 2.13 -16.49
N VAL A 50 2.77 1.08 -15.64
CA VAL A 50 1.71 0.94 -14.63
C VAL A 50 1.63 2.22 -13.78
N SER A 51 0.42 2.72 -13.58
CA SER A 51 0.23 4.02 -12.92
C SER A 51 0.12 3.89 -11.41
N THR A 52 -0.25 2.71 -10.91
CA THR A 52 -0.51 2.50 -9.50
C THR A 52 -0.11 1.09 -9.04
N VAL A 53 0.20 0.97 -7.75
CA VAL A 53 0.52 -0.30 -7.09
C VAL A 53 -0.24 -0.39 -5.77
N MET A 54 -0.72 -1.57 -5.43
CA MET A 54 -1.41 -1.84 -4.15
C MET A 54 -0.50 -2.64 -3.23
N ALA A 55 -0.25 -2.12 -2.02
CA ALA A 55 0.54 -2.78 -1.00
C ALA A 55 -0.18 -4.03 -0.45
N SER A 56 0.57 -5.11 -0.23
CA SER A 56 0.08 -6.39 0.30
C SER A 56 -0.31 -6.30 1.77
N TYR A 57 -1.28 -7.11 2.19
CA TYR A 57 -1.60 -7.33 3.61
C TYR A 57 -0.52 -8.09 4.36
N SER A 58 0.27 -8.86 3.62
CA SER A 58 1.29 -9.75 4.15
C SER A 58 2.45 -8.97 4.73
N SER A 59 3.10 -9.57 5.73
CA SER A 59 4.37 -9.06 6.23
C SER A 59 5.50 -9.59 5.35
N LEU A 60 6.53 -8.77 5.16
CA LEU A 60 7.82 -9.25 4.64
C LEU A 60 8.82 -9.24 5.79
N ASN A 61 9.34 -10.41 6.15
CA ASN A 61 10.30 -10.60 7.24
C ASN A 61 9.85 -9.94 8.56
N GLY A 62 8.55 -10.06 8.88
CA GLY A 62 7.94 -9.53 10.09
C GLY A 62 7.40 -8.11 9.98
N VAL A 63 7.73 -7.35 8.92
CA VAL A 63 7.26 -5.98 8.74
C VAL A 63 6.05 -5.94 7.80
N LYS A 64 4.93 -5.39 8.27
CA LYS A 64 3.73 -5.22 7.45
C LYS A 64 4.02 -4.33 6.24
N MET A 65 3.64 -4.76 5.04
CA MET A 65 3.97 -4.04 3.81
C MET A 65 3.38 -2.63 3.77
N HIS A 66 2.22 -2.38 4.37
CA HIS A 66 1.63 -1.04 4.50
C HIS A 66 2.51 -0.03 5.25
N VAL A 67 3.46 -0.47 6.08
CA VAL A 67 4.40 0.41 6.83
C VAL A 67 5.85 0.18 6.43
N ASN A 68 6.11 -0.65 5.41
CA ASN A 68 7.46 -1.06 5.05
C ASN A 68 8.14 0.01 4.19
N ARG A 69 8.72 1.03 4.84
CA ARG A 69 9.43 2.14 4.18
C ARG A 69 10.56 1.69 3.26
N ALA A 70 11.33 0.68 3.70
CA ALA A 70 12.45 0.15 2.92
C ALA A 70 11.98 -0.38 1.56
N MET A 71 10.83 -1.06 1.53
CA MET A 71 10.29 -1.61 0.29
C MET A 71 9.46 -0.60 -0.51
N LEU A 72 8.51 0.10 0.12
CA LEU A 72 7.59 1.00 -0.58
C LEU A 72 8.27 2.30 -1.02
N THR A 73 9.11 2.89 -0.16
CA THR A 73 9.76 4.17 -0.45
C THR A 73 11.15 3.95 -1.03
N ASP A 74 12.08 3.45 -0.22
CA ASP A 74 13.51 3.46 -0.58
C ASP A 74 13.79 2.59 -1.81
N PHE A 75 13.12 1.45 -1.91
CA PHE A 75 13.28 0.59 -3.07
C PHE A 75 12.30 0.93 -4.19
N PHE A 76 10.99 0.87 -3.94
CA PHE A 76 10.00 0.95 -5.02
C PHE A 76 9.87 2.35 -5.63
N LYS A 77 9.74 3.41 -4.81
CA LYS A 77 9.65 4.79 -5.30
C LYS A 77 11.01 5.35 -5.71
N GLU A 78 12.01 5.21 -4.84
CA GLU A 78 13.32 5.83 -5.06
C GLU A 78 14.20 5.01 -6.00
N ALA A 79 14.55 3.76 -5.65
CA ALA A 79 15.47 2.96 -6.46
C ALA A 79 14.89 2.52 -7.82
N LEU A 80 13.59 2.22 -7.91
CA LEU A 80 12.94 1.89 -9.19
C LEU A 80 12.35 3.11 -9.91
N HIS A 81 12.49 4.30 -9.33
CA HIS A 81 11.96 5.54 -9.86
C HIS A 81 10.47 5.48 -10.22
N PHE A 82 9.67 4.74 -9.45
CA PHE A 82 8.23 4.68 -9.66
C PHE A 82 7.59 6.06 -9.40
N ARG A 83 6.91 6.62 -10.41
CA ARG A 83 6.28 7.95 -10.36
C ARG A 83 4.75 7.91 -10.23
N GLY A 84 4.20 6.72 -9.99
CA GLY A 84 2.77 6.53 -9.75
C GLY A 84 2.39 6.63 -8.28
N PHE A 85 1.21 6.11 -7.95
CA PHE A 85 0.70 6.08 -6.57
C PHE A 85 0.73 4.68 -5.97
N VAL A 86 1.06 4.60 -4.68
CA VAL A 86 0.93 3.41 -3.86
C VAL A 86 -0.37 3.48 -3.05
N PHE A 87 -1.27 2.54 -3.29
CA PHE A 87 -2.49 2.36 -2.51
C PHE A 87 -2.26 1.38 -1.36
N SER A 88 -2.95 1.58 -0.24
CA SER A 88 -3.26 0.45 0.62
C SER A 88 -4.25 -0.48 -0.06
N ASP A 89 -4.17 -1.76 0.22
CA ASP A 89 -5.33 -2.65 0.06
C ASP A 89 -6.49 -2.24 0.99
N TRP A 90 -7.68 -2.79 0.74
CA TRP A 90 -8.93 -2.49 1.44
C TRP A 90 -8.83 -2.75 2.96
N GLU A 91 -8.93 -1.68 3.76
CA GLU A 91 -8.74 -1.75 5.22
C GLU A 91 -7.39 -2.39 5.59
N GLY A 92 -6.38 -2.27 4.71
CA GLY A 92 -5.07 -2.88 4.92
C GLY A 92 -4.30 -2.25 6.07
N ILE A 93 -4.45 -0.93 6.25
CA ILE A 93 -3.79 -0.22 7.36
C ILE A 93 -4.36 -0.62 8.73
N ASP A 94 -5.58 -1.15 8.79
CA ASP A 94 -6.16 -1.64 10.05
C ASP A 94 -5.44 -2.88 10.59
N ARG A 95 -4.65 -3.56 9.75
CA ARG A 95 -3.84 -4.73 10.10
C ARG A 95 -2.44 -4.39 10.60
N ILE A 96 -2.12 -3.09 10.76
CA ILE A 96 -0.85 -2.63 11.34
C ILE A 96 -0.82 -2.91 12.84
N THR A 97 -1.95 -2.73 13.53
CA THR A 97 -2.05 -2.97 14.97
C THR A 97 -2.58 -4.37 15.28
N PRO A 98 -2.18 -5.01 16.39
CA PRO A 98 -2.64 -6.37 16.74
C PRO A 98 -4.16 -6.51 16.85
N THR A 99 -4.82 -5.49 17.41
CA THR A 99 -6.28 -5.38 17.40
C THR A 99 -6.69 -4.38 16.32
N PRO A 100 -7.45 -4.77 15.30
CA PRO A 100 -7.89 -3.86 14.25
C PRO A 100 -8.56 -2.60 14.81
N HIS A 101 -8.30 -1.45 14.16
CA HIS A 101 -8.84 -0.12 14.52
C HIS A 101 -8.48 0.42 15.92
N SER A 102 -7.61 -0.27 16.67
CA SER A 102 -7.23 0.13 18.03
C SER A 102 -6.52 1.48 18.08
N ASN A 103 -5.69 1.77 17.07
CA ASN A 103 -5.07 3.09 16.89
C ASN A 103 -5.00 3.45 15.40
N TYR A 104 -6.13 3.94 14.87
CA TYR A 104 -6.24 4.25 13.44
C TYR A 104 -5.40 5.46 13.02
N THR A 105 -5.26 6.48 13.88
CA THR A 105 -4.39 7.63 13.62
C THR A 105 -2.95 7.17 13.42
N TYR A 106 -2.44 6.33 14.33
CA TYR A 106 -1.12 5.72 14.19
C TYR A 106 -1.02 4.91 12.89
N SER A 107 -2.04 4.12 12.57
CA SER A 107 -2.06 3.31 11.35
C SER A 107 -1.98 4.16 10.08
N ILE A 108 -2.67 5.29 10.03
CA ILE A 108 -2.57 6.26 8.92
C ILE A 108 -1.16 6.84 8.86
N GLN A 109 -0.67 7.40 9.97
CA GLN A 109 0.63 8.06 10.04
C GLN A 109 1.76 7.13 9.60
N GLU A 110 1.79 5.91 10.13
CA GLU A 110 2.82 4.94 9.79
C GLU A 110 2.69 4.44 8.35
N SER A 111 1.47 4.32 7.82
CA SER A 111 1.29 3.93 6.41
C SER A 111 1.82 5.00 5.45
N ILE A 112 1.56 6.27 5.74
CA ILE A 112 2.07 7.41 4.96
C ILE A 112 3.60 7.47 5.08
N ASN A 113 4.15 7.32 6.29
CA ASN A 113 5.60 7.25 6.53
C ASN A 113 6.27 6.08 5.81
N GLY A 114 5.56 4.95 5.68
CA GLY A 114 5.96 3.80 4.88
C GLY A 114 5.99 4.10 3.39
N GLY A 115 5.15 5.02 2.91
CA GLY A 115 5.06 5.39 1.51
C GLY A 115 3.74 4.97 0.84
N VAL A 116 2.69 4.71 1.61
CA VAL A 116 1.32 4.65 1.08
C VAL A 116 0.86 6.08 0.76
N ASP A 117 0.43 6.30 -0.48
CA ASP A 117 -0.06 7.61 -0.94
C ASP A 117 -1.58 7.76 -0.79
N MET A 118 -2.33 6.65 -0.85
CA MET A 118 -3.77 6.66 -0.69
C MET A 118 -4.27 5.45 0.09
N VAL A 119 -5.06 5.71 1.12
CA VAL A 119 -5.64 4.70 2.00
C VAL A 119 -7.02 4.30 1.49
N MET A 120 -7.19 3.01 1.23
CA MET A 120 -8.45 2.39 0.80
C MET A 120 -9.15 1.73 2.00
N GLY A 121 -10.44 2.00 2.17
CA GLY A 121 -11.25 1.42 3.23
C GLY A 121 -12.39 2.34 3.63
N GLN A 122 -13.08 2.02 4.72
CA GLN A 122 -14.17 2.86 5.21
C GLN A 122 -13.65 4.16 5.81
N ALA A 123 -13.87 5.27 5.09
CA ALA A 123 -13.67 6.61 5.62
C ALA A 123 -14.66 6.87 6.77
N ARG A 124 -14.25 6.64 8.03
CA ARG A 124 -15.04 7.12 9.18
C ARG A 124 -14.84 8.63 9.31
N LYS A 125 -15.72 9.41 8.65
CA LYS A 125 -15.80 10.89 8.72
C LYS A 125 -15.61 11.42 10.15
N GLN A 126 -16.08 10.70 11.17
CA GLN A 126 -15.97 11.09 12.58
C GLN A 126 -14.53 11.14 13.15
N ARG A 127 -13.55 10.43 12.57
CA ARG A 127 -12.18 10.28 13.15
C ARG A 127 -11.11 11.13 12.46
N LEU A 128 -11.36 11.58 11.24
CA LEU A 128 -10.51 12.59 10.56
C LEU A 128 -10.72 13.98 11.17
N ILE A 129 -11.92 14.25 11.70
CA ILE A 129 -12.33 15.53 12.30
C ILE A 129 -11.72 15.74 13.71
N SER A 130 -11.19 14.72 14.37
CA SER A 130 -10.61 14.85 15.72
C SER A 130 -9.24 15.54 15.77
N GLY A 131 -8.77 16.13 14.66
CA GLY A 131 -7.56 16.98 14.61
C GLY A 131 -6.23 16.22 14.65
N ALA A 132 -6.24 14.92 14.37
CA ALA A 132 -5.06 14.05 14.52
C ALA A 132 -4.18 13.96 13.26
N LEU A 133 -4.61 14.56 12.15
CA LEU A 133 -3.89 14.61 10.88
C LEU A 133 -3.92 16.05 10.37
N THR A 134 -2.79 16.54 9.88
CA THR A 134 -2.69 17.85 9.24
C THR A 134 -3.53 17.89 7.96
N ASP A 135 -4.00 19.07 7.55
CA ASP A 135 -4.80 19.25 6.32
C ASP A 135 -4.10 18.67 5.07
N GLN A 136 -2.77 18.60 5.08
CA GLN A 136 -1.95 17.98 4.04
C GLN A 136 -2.12 16.45 4.02
N GLU A 137 -2.07 15.80 5.19
CA GLU A 137 -2.22 14.35 5.35
C GLU A 137 -3.65 13.88 5.04
N VAL A 138 -4.65 14.70 5.39
CA VAL A 138 -6.05 14.47 5.02
C VAL A 138 -6.27 14.60 3.50
N ARG A 139 -5.62 15.58 2.84
CA ARG A 139 -5.70 15.75 1.37
C ARG A 139 -5.12 14.57 0.58
N PHE A 140 -4.10 13.89 1.11
CA PHE A 140 -3.55 12.68 0.49
C PHE A 140 -4.41 11.43 0.75
N ALA A 141 -5.03 11.32 1.95
CA ALA A 141 -5.90 10.20 2.28
C ALA A 141 -7.25 10.20 1.55
N LEU A 142 -7.74 11.35 1.05
CA LEU A 142 -9.16 11.54 0.66
C LEU A 142 -9.35 11.88 -0.83
N ILE A 143 -8.80 11.06 -1.73
CA ILE A 143 -9.15 11.09 -3.17
C ILE A 143 -10.33 10.13 -3.50
N GLU A 144 -11.01 9.58 -2.48
CA GLU A 144 -12.09 8.58 -2.60
C GLU A 144 -13.49 9.09 -2.18
N GLU A 145 -13.87 10.32 -2.57
CA GLU A 145 -15.32 10.66 -2.70
C GLU A 145 -15.65 11.35 -4.04
N LEU A 146 -14.66 11.96 -4.73
CA LEU A 146 -14.93 12.80 -5.91
C LEU A 146 -14.70 12.15 -7.28
N LYS A 147 -14.16 10.93 -7.38
CA LYS A 147 -13.94 10.24 -8.67
C LYS A 147 -14.77 8.99 -8.91
N MET A 148 -15.44 8.43 -7.89
CA MET A 148 -16.38 7.32 -8.08
C MET A 148 -17.84 7.74 -8.38
N LEU A 149 -18.14 9.05 -8.36
CA LEU A 149 -19.50 9.59 -8.61
C LEU A 149 -19.62 10.48 -9.86
N SER A 150 -18.59 10.58 -10.71
CA SER A 150 -18.63 11.50 -11.86
C SER A 150 -18.10 10.96 -13.21
N THR A 151 -18.13 9.65 -13.42
CA THR A 151 -18.23 9.04 -14.77
C THR A 151 -18.88 7.68 -14.71
#